data_AF-A0A2S2DKW8-F1
#
_entry.id   AF-A0A2S2DKW8-F1
#
_cell.length_a   1.000
_cell.length_b   1.000
_cell.length_c   1.000
_cell.angle_alpha   90.00
_cell.angle_beta   90.00
_cell.angle_gamma   90.00
#
_symmetry.space_group_name_H-M   'P 1'
#
loop_
_entity.id
_entity.type
_entity.pdbx_description
1 polymer ?
#
loop_
_entity_poly.entity_id
_entity_poly.type
_entity_poly.pdbx_seq_one_letter_code
_entity_poly.pdbx_strand_id
1 'polypeptide(L)'
;MTIEQAGVVDFISIDSTTGEVILTISDHLQWDAENEHLLLLQEKLNSYLAFVESDEIIKTFPDTEERPVAIHLACKYSPSLQGIGFLEKVTAFIHDAGFKFSYSVLPD
;
A
#
# COMPACT_ATOMS: atom_id res chain seq x y z
N MET A 1 12.59 -6.22 -3.83
CA MET A 1 12.04 -6.91 -2.64
C MET A 1 10.54 -6.81 -2.78
N THR A 2 9.86 -7.95 -2.89
CA THR A 2 8.68 -8.13 -3.75
C THR A 2 7.39 -8.37 -2.95
N ILE A 3 6.26 -8.20 -3.63
CA ILE A 3 4.87 -8.43 -3.17
C ILE A 3 4.61 -9.85 -2.60
N GLU A 4 5.58 -10.76 -2.68
CA GLU A 4 5.50 -12.17 -2.27
C GLU A 4 5.65 -12.37 -0.75
N GLN A 5 6.05 -11.34 0.01
CA GLN A 5 6.04 -11.36 1.47
C GLN A 5 4.95 -10.44 1.99
N ALA A 6 3.75 -11.01 2.19
CA ALA A 6 2.56 -10.27 2.65
C ALA A 6 2.74 -9.60 4.03
N GLY A 7 3.65 -10.09 4.87
CA GLY A 7 3.87 -9.61 6.24
C GLY A 7 5.02 -8.61 6.45
N VAL A 8 5.65 -8.09 5.40
CA VAL A 8 6.77 -7.14 5.52
C VAL A 8 6.41 -5.81 4.87
N VAL A 9 6.52 -4.74 5.66
CA VAL A 9 6.40 -3.38 5.15
C VAL A 9 7.62 -3.07 4.28
N ASP A 10 7.43 -2.76 2.99
CA ASP A 10 8.54 -2.61 2.04
C ASP A 10 9.31 -1.32 2.35
N PHE A 11 8.59 -0.20 2.55
CA PHE A 11 9.17 1.06 3.00
C PHE A 11 8.20 1.82 3.90
N ILE A 12 8.77 2.48 4.92
CA ILE A 12 8.08 3.47 5.75
C ILE A 12 8.80 4.79 5.60
N SER A 13 8.05 5.85 5.35
CA SER A 13 8.56 7.21 5.31
C SER A 13 7.63 8.15 6.07
N ILE A 14 8.17 9.29 6.50
CA ILE A 14 7.38 10.37 7.08
C ILE A 14 7.45 11.53 6.10
N ASP A 15 6.29 11.98 5.61
CA ASP A 15 6.21 13.18 4.80
C ASP A 15 6.65 14.38 5.65
N SER A 16 7.74 15.03 5.27
CA SER A 16 8.30 16.16 6.02
C SER A 16 7.40 17.40 6.04
N THR A 17 6.43 17.49 5.11
CA THR A 17 5.51 18.63 4.96
C THR A 17 4.23 18.39 5.74
N THR A 18 3.60 17.23 5.58
CA THR A 18 2.31 16.91 6.21
C THR A 18 2.46 16.19 7.55
N GLY A 19 3.62 15.59 7.81
CA GLY A 19 3.88 14.74 8.97
C GLY A 19 3.23 13.35 8.88
N GLU A 20 2.64 12.99 7.74
CA GLU A 20 1.99 11.70 7.48
C GLU A 20 3.01 10.56 7.39
N VAL A 21 2.65 9.42 7.95
CA VAL A 21 3.41 8.18 7.82
C VAL A 21 2.93 7.47 6.56
N ILE A 22 3.83 7.29 5.60
CA ILE A 22 3.53 6.66 4.32
C ILE A 22 4.12 5.25 4.30
N LEU A 23 3.23 4.26 4.28
CA LEU A 23 3.55 2.85 4.08
C LEU A 23 3.54 2.56 2.58
N THR A 24 4.70 2.27 2.00
CA THR A 24 4.79 2.00 0.56
C THR A 24 4.84 0.50 0.30
N ILE A 25 3.99 0.04 -0.61
CA ILE A 25 4.00 -1.31 -1.19
C ILE A 25 4.65 -1.21 -2.57
N SER A 26 5.61 -2.09 -2.86
CA SER A 26 6.19 -2.19 -4.20
C SER A 26 5.56 -3.33 -4.99
N ASP A 27 4.90 -2.98 -6.09
CA ASP A 27 4.40 -3.94 -7.06
C ASP A 27 5.31 -3.96 -8.29
N HIS A 28 5.93 -5.11 -8.51
CA HIS A 28 6.89 -5.33 -9.58
C HIS A 28 6.32 -6.21 -10.70
N LEU A 29 5.07 -6.66 -10.55
CA LEU A 29 4.40 -7.58 -11.46
C LEU A 29 3.66 -6.82 -12.56
N GLN A 30 3.50 -7.47 -13.71
CA GLN A 30 2.78 -6.88 -14.84
C GLN A 30 1.28 -6.97 -14.61
N TRP A 31 0.57 -5.92 -15.01
CA TRP A 31 -0.90 -5.88 -14.99
C TRP A 31 -1.46 -6.54 -16.24
N ASP A 32 -1.22 -7.85 -16.37
CA ASP A 32 -1.68 -8.65 -17.50
C ASP A 32 -3.20 -8.93 -17.45
N ALA A 33 -3.71 -9.61 -18.49
CA ALA A 33 -5.13 -9.92 -18.60
C ALA A 33 -5.61 -10.96 -17.58
N GLU A 34 -4.70 -11.81 -17.09
CA GLU A 34 -5.02 -12.88 -16.14
C GLU A 34 -5.14 -12.35 -14.72
N ASN A 35 -4.51 -11.20 -14.42
CA ASN A 35 -4.65 -10.46 -13.18
C ASN A 35 -4.34 -11.32 -11.93
N GLU A 36 -3.51 -12.35 -12.08
CA GLU A 36 -3.25 -13.34 -11.03
C GLU A 36 -2.63 -12.68 -9.78
N HIS A 37 -1.83 -11.63 -9.98
CA HIS A 37 -1.20 -10.90 -8.90
C HIS A 37 -2.14 -9.96 -8.13
N LEU A 38 -3.37 -9.70 -8.61
CA LEU A 38 -4.32 -8.84 -7.87
C LEU A 38 -4.72 -9.47 -6.53
N LEU A 39 -4.80 -10.80 -6.47
CA LEU A 39 -5.06 -11.50 -5.22
C LEU A 39 -3.90 -11.29 -4.23
N LEU A 40 -2.65 -11.42 -4.70
CA LEU A 40 -1.46 -11.16 -3.90
C LEU A 40 -1.43 -9.70 -3.40
N LEU A 41 -1.79 -8.75 -4.26
CA LEU A 41 -1.88 -7.34 -3.89
C LEU A 41 -2.95 -7.09 -2.82
N GLN A 42 -4.12 -7.72 -2.96
CA GLN A 42 -5.18 -7.66 -1.95
C GLN A 42 -4.71 -8.22 -0.60
N GLU A 43 -4.06 -9.38 -0.59
CA GLU A 43 -3.53 -10.00 0.64
C GLU A 43 -2.47 -9.11 1.31
N LYS A 44 -1.60 -8.47 0.51
CA LYS A 44 -0.59 -7.55 1.03
C LYS A 44 -1.22 -6.27 1.61
N LEU A 45 -2.22 -5.69 0.95
CA LEU A 45 -2.97 -4.54 1.46
C LEU A 45 -3.67 -4.86 2.78
N ASN A 46 -4.32 -6.02 2.87
CA ASN A 46 -4.99 -6.46 4.10
C ASN A 46 -4.00 -6.64 5.25
N SER A 47 -2.80 -7.15 4.97
CA SER A 47 -1.76 -7.32 5.98
C SER A 47 -1.22 -5.97 6.47
N TYR A 48 -1.12 -4.96 5.60
CA TYR A 48 -0.73 -3.60 6.00
C TYR A 48 -1.80 -2.94 6.86
N LEU A 49 -3.09 -3.09 6.50
CA LEU A 49 -4.19 -2.59 7.32
C LEU A 49 -4.16 -3.24 8.71
N ALA A 50 -4.02 -4.56 8.80
CA ALA A 50 -3.91 -5.26 10.07
C ALA A 50 -2.71 -4.80 10.91
N PHE A 51 -1.57 -4.50 10.26
CA PHE A 51 -0.37 -3.97 10.93
C PHE A 51 -0.60 -2.57 11.52
N VAL A 52 -1.37 -1.73 10.83
CA VAL A 52 -1.73 -0.38 11.31
C VAL A 52 -2.81 -0.45 12.40
N GLU A 53 -3.85 -1.25 12.21
CA GLU A 53 -4.97 -1.40 13.17
C GLU A 53 -4.56 -2.06 14.49
N SER A 54 -3.50 -2.87 14.50
CA SER A 54 -3.00 -3.56 15.69
C SER A 54 -2.03 -2.73 16.54
N ASP A 55 -1.81 -1.46 16.17
CA ASP A 55 -0.77 -0.58 16.72
C ASP A 55 0.64 -1.19 16.67
N GLU A 56 0.85 -2.23 15.85
CA GLU A 56 2.16 -2.88 15.70
C GLU A 56 3.16 -1.90 15.08
N ILE A 57 2.69 -1.04 14.18
CA ILE A 57 3.48 0.06 13.62
C ILE A 57 4.12 0.96 14.69
N ILE A 58 3.39 1.31 15.76
CA ILE A 58 3.90 2.19 16.84
C ILE A 58 4.98 1.45 17.65
N LYS A 59 4.81 0.14 17.86
CA LYS A 59 5.80 -0.68 18.59
C LYS A 59 7.09 -0.82 17.79
N THR A 60 6.99 -0.97 16.47
CA THR A 60 8.15 -1.11 15.59
C THR A 60 8.80 0.24 15.27
N PHE A 61 7.99 1.29 15.12
CA PHE A 61 8.41 2.65 14.75
C PHE A 61 7.75 3.69 15.70
N PRO A 62 8.28 3.91 16.90
CA PRO A 62 7.69 4.82 17.87
C PRO A 62 7.46 6.25 17.36
N ASP A 63 8.29 6.70 16.41
CA ASP A 63 8.17 8.02 15.78
C ASP A 63 6.87 8.20 14.96
N THR A 64 6.12 7.13 14.70
CA THR A 64 4.81 7.15 14.04
C THR A 64 3.64 7.43 14.97
N GLU A 65 3.87 7.50 16.28
CA GLU A 65 2.83 7.76 17.29
C GLU A 65 2.11 9.09 17.01
N GLU A 66 0.77 9.07 17.11
CA GLU A 66 -0.14 10.20 16.83
C GLU A 66 -0.07 10.79 15.40
N ARG A 67 0.57 10.11 14.44
CA ARG A 67 0.63 10.57 13.05
C ARG A 67 -0.44 9.91 12.18
N PRO A 68 -1.07 10.66 11.25
CA PRO A 68 -1.93 10.06 10.24
C PRO A 68 -1.15 9.10 9.35
N VAL A 69 -1.75 7.94 9.06
CA VAL A 69 -1.17 6.89 8.21
C VAL A 69 -1.80 6.90 6.82
N ALA A 70 -0.96 6.76 5.80
CA ALA A 70 -1.33 6.60 4.41
C ALA A 70 -0.63 5.37 3.81
N ILE A 71 -1.31 4.70 2.88
CA ILE A 71 -0.77 3.58 2.11
C ILE A 71 -0.50 4.07 0.69
N HIS A 72 0.69 3.80 0.18
CA HIS A 72 1.09 4.11 -1.19
C HIS A 72 1.46 2.84 -1.94
N LEU A 73 0.98 2.68 -3.17
CA LEU A 73 1.38 1.59 -4.07
C LEU A 73 2.30 2.13 -5.17
N ALA A 74 3.55 1.68 -5.18
CA ALA A 74 4.52 1.98 -6.24
C ALA A 74 4.52 0.84 -7.26
N CYS A 75 3.92 1.07 -8.42
CA CYS A 75 3.83 0.11 -9.52
C CYS A 75 5.03 0.25 -10.45
N LYS A 76 5.69 -0.86 -10.78
CA LYS A 76 6.70 -0.90 -11.84
C LYS A 76 6.07 -0.76 -13.23
N TYR A 77 4.90 -1.34 -13.42
CA TYR A 77 4.18 -1.31 -14.71
C TYR A 77 2.85 -0.57 -14.55
N SER A 78 2.40 0.06 -15.64
CA SER A 78 1.12 0.76 -15.64
C SER A 78 -0.04 -0.23 -15.44
N PRO A 79 -1.01 0.08 -14.55
CA PRO A 79 -2.20 -0.74 -14.38
C PRO A 79 -3.02 -0.87 -15.66
N SER A 80 -3.57 -2.06 -15.89
CA SER A 80 -4.56 -2.28 -16.96
C SER A 80 -5.90 -1.61 -16.61
N LEU A 81 -6.84 -1.55 -17.55
CA LEU A 81 -8.18 -0.99 -17.28
C LEU A 81 -8.88 -1.73 -16.12
N GLN A 82 -8.73 -3.06 -16.05
CA GLN A 82 -9.23 -3.86 -14.94
C GLN A 82 -8.48 -3.55 -13.65
N GLY A 83 -7.16 -3.36 -13.74
CA GLY A 83 -6.33 -2.95 -12.63
C GLY A 83 -6.73 -1.63 -12.01
N ILE A 84 -7.04 -0.63 -12.85
CA ILE A 84 -7.56 0.67 -12.40
C ILE A 84 -8.87 0.47 -11.62
N GLY A 85 -9.82 -0.31 -12.16
CA GLY A 85 -11.07 -0.59 -11.46
C GLY A 85 -10.89 -1.36 -10.14
N PHE A 86 -9.83 -2.15 -10.00
CA PHE A 86 -9.44 -2.76 -8.73
C PHE A 86 -8.89 -1.69 -7.76
N LEU A 87 -7.98 -0.83 -8.20
CA LEU A 87 -7.38 0.22 -7.39
C LEU A 87 -8.41 1.24 -6.88
N GLU A 88 -9.45 1.54 -7.68
CA GLU A 88 -10.56 2.38 -7.23
C GLU A 88 -11.33 1.75 -6.06
N LYS A 89 -11.59 0.44 -6.12
CA LYS A 89 -12.23 -0.30 -5.01
C LYS A 89 -11.36 -0.33 -3.76
N VAL A 90 -10.06 -0.56 -3.93
CA VAL A 90 -9.07 -0.50 -2.86
C VAL A 90 -9.06 0.90 -2.22
N THR A 91 -9.08 1.95 -3.03
CA THR A 91 -9.11 3.34 -2.54
C THR A 91 -10.34 3.58 -1.66
N ALA A 92 -11.52 3.17 -2.12
CA ALA A 92 -12.76 3.31 -1.36
C ALA A 92 -12.73 2.50 -0.05
N PHE A 93 -12.24 1.26 -0.10
CA PHE A 93 -12.14 0.37 1.06
C PHE A 93 -11.19 0.92 2.13
N ILE A 94 -10.01 1.37 1.74
CA ILE A 94 -9.01 1.94 2.66
C ILE A 94 -9.50 3.26 3.24
N HIS A 95 -10.20 4.07 2.44
CA HIS A 95 -10.82 5.30 2.92
C HIS A 95 -11.92 5.04 3.96
N ASP A 96 -12.75 4.00 3.78
CA ASP A 96 -13.76 3.60 4.76
C ASP A 96 -13.13 3.13 6.09
N ALA A 97 -11.96 2.49 6.01
CA ALA A 97 -11.14 2.16 7.18
C ALA A 97 -10.45 3.38 7.84
N GLY A 98 -10.60 4.59 7.27
CA GLY A 98 -10.06 5.83 7.84
C GLY A 98 -8.64 6.19 7.39
N PHE A 99 -8.09 5.48 6.40
CA PHE A 99 -6.73 5.70 5.89
C PHE A 99 -6.75 6.28 4.47
N LYS A 100 -5.65 6.90 4.07
CA LYS A 100 -5.48 7.36 2.68
C LYS A 100 -4.81 6.28 1.84
N PHE A 101 -5.24 6.15 0.59
CA PHE A 101 -4.58 5.32 -0.41
C PHE A 101 -4.19 6.15 -1.63
N SER A 102 -3.00 5.88 -2.17
CA SER A 102 -2.55 6.46 -3.44
C SER A 102 -1.68 5.45 -4.20
N TYR A 103 -1.52 5.63 -5.50
CA TYR A 103 -0.60 4.82 -6.30
C TYR A 103 0.14 5.66 -7.32
N SER A 104 1.32 5.20 -7.72
CA SER A 104 2.12 5.83 -8.78
C SER A 104 2.81 4.76 -9.63
N VAL A 105 3.15 5.11 -10.88
CA VAL A 105 3.99 4.27 -11.74
C VAL A 105 5.41 4.80 -11.67
N LEU A 106 6.36 3.94 -11.32
CA LEU A 106 7.76 4.30 -11.23
C LEU A 106 8.31 4.63 -12.63
N PRO A 107 9.16 5.66 -12.77
CA PRO A 107 9.86 5.93 -14.03
C PRO A 107 10.82 4.78 -14.36
N ASP A 108 10.96 4.48 -15.66
CA ASP A 108 11.90 3.50 -16.20
C ASP A 108 13.38 3.84 -15.95
#